data_AF-A0A291C3F3-F1
#
_entry.id   AF-A0A291C3F3-F1
#
_cell.length_a   1.000
_cell.length_b   1.000
_cell.length_c   1.000
_cell.angle_alpha   90.00
_cell.angle_beta   90.00
_cell.angle_gamma   90.00
#
_symmetry.space_group_name_H-M   'P 1'
#
loop_
_entity.id
_entity.type
_entity.pdbx_description
1 polymer ?
#
loop_
_entity_poly.entity_id
_entity_poly.type
_entity_poly.pdbx_seq_one_letter_code
_entity_poly.pdbx_strand_id
1 'polypeptide(L)'
;NRTASEVRYIFSRKGGNLGETGSVSYLFDHVGLIVYKAEGVNFDDLFSHGIELEVLNVEENDKEGLHVITCEIKDFGKVRDAF
;
A
#
# COMPACT_ATOMS: atom_id res chain seq x y z
N ASN A 1 22.16 6.04 -17.35
CA ASN A 1 20.95 6.88 -17.44
C ASN A 1 19.89 6.35 -18.42
N ARG A 2 19.47 5.08 -18.31
CA ARG A 2 18.40 4.52 -19.18
C ARG A 2 17.01 4.71 -18.57
N THR A 3 16.80 4.24 -17.33
CA THR A 3 15.51 4.31 -16.62
C THR A 3 14.93 5.72 -16.55
N ALA A 4 15.73 6.73 -16.17
CA ALA A 4 15.25 8.10 -16.06
C ALA A 4 14.78 8.70 -17.40
N SER A 5 15.40 8.28 -18.51
CA SER A 5 15.03 8.73 -19.86
C SER A 5 13.76 8.04 -20.35
N GLU A 6 13.62 6.73 -20.09
CA GLU A 6 12.42 5.96 -20.40
C GLU A 6 11.20 6.45 -19.61
N VAL A 7 11.35 6.71 -18.30
CA VAL A 7 10.27 7.26 -17.46
C VAL A 7 9.83 8.63 -17.98
N ARG A 8 10.77 9.55 -18.26
CA ARG A 8 10.44 10.86 -18.86
C ARG A 8 9.67 10.72 -20.17
N TYR A 9 10.12 9.84 -21.05
CA TYR A 9 9.45 9.57 -22.33
C TYR A 9 8.00 9.09 -22.14
N ILE A 10 7.75 8.18 -21.19
CA ILE A 10 6.40 7.68 -20.88
C ILE A 10 5.48 8.82 -20.43
N PHE A 11 5.93 9.65 -19.49
CA PHE A 11 5.16 10.81 -19.02
C PHE A 11 4.83 11.77 -20.17
N SER A 12 5.83 12.19 -20.95
CA SER A 12 5.63 13.13 -22.06
C SER A 12 4.67 12.59 -23.13
N ARG A 13 4.74 11.29 -23.48
CA ARG A 13 3.85 10.66 -24.47
C ARG A 13 2.39 10.62 -24.01
N LYS A 14 2.13 10.69 -22.70
CA LYS A 14 0.79 10.70 -22.09
C LYS A 14 0.33 12.10 -21.65
N GLY A 15 1.05 13.16 -22.06
CA GLY A 15 0.70 14.54 -21.74
C GLY A 15 1.07 14.98 -20.32
N GLY A 16 1.91 14.22 -19.61
CA GLY A 16 2.44 14.56 -18.29
C GLY A 16 3.92 14.95 -18.32
N ASN A 17 4.49 15.22 -17.14
CA ASN A 17 5.91 15.50 -16.97
C ASN A 17 6.45 14.82 -15.71
N LEU A 18 7.70 14.35 -15.76
CA LEU A 18 8.41 13.87 -14.57
C LEU A 18 8.94 15.08 -13.81
N GLY A 19 8.42 15.28 -12.59
CA GLY A 19 8.86 16.34 -11.69
C GLY A 19 10.28 16.14 -11.13
N GLU A 20 10.71 17.11 -10.33
CA GLU A 20 11.96 17.01 -9.59
C GLU A 20 11.80 16.09 -8.36
N THR A 21 12.92 15.73 -7.74
CA THR A 21 12.89 14.93 -6.52
C THR A 21 12.14 15.70 -5.43
N GLY A 22 11.07 15.11 -4.91
CA GLY A 22 10.24 15.70 -3.85
C GLY A 22 9.02 16.50 -4.32
N SER A 23 8.81 16.71 -5.62
CA SER A 23 7.70 17.55 -6.12
C SER A 23 6.30 17.13 -5.65
N VAL A 24 6.10 15.84 -5.36
CA VAL A 24 4.82 15.29 -4.87
C VAL A 24 4.99 14.38 -3.66
N SER A 25 6.21 14.23 -3.12
CA SER A 25 6.48 13.22 -2.07
C SER A 25 5.69 13.48 -0.80
N TYR A 26 5.39 14.74 -0.49
CA TYR A 26 4.61 15.14 0.68
C TYR A 26 3.13 14.72 0.62
N LEU A 27 2.64 14.24 -0.53
CA LEU A 27 1.29 13.69 -0.68
C LEU A 27 1.22 12.19 -0.33
N PHE A 28 2.34 11.55 -0.01
CA PHE A 28 2.43 10.11 0.21
C PHE A 28 3.13 9.81 1.53
N ASP A 29 2.56 8.84 2.26
CA ASP A 29 3.17 8.25 3.45
C ASP A 29 3.87 6.93 3.09
N HIS A 30 4.99 6.66 3.76
CA HIS A 30 5.69 5.38 3.65
C HIS A 30 5.13 4.41 4.70
N VAL A 31 4.32 3.46 4.24
CA VAL A 31 3.56 2.53 5.09
C VAL A 31 3.87 1.07 4.74
N GLY A 32 3.60 0.17 5.67
CA GLY A 32 3.50 -1.26 5.39
C GLY A 32 2.13 -1.60 4.81
N LEU A 33 2.11 -2.39 3.73
CA LEU A 33 0.88 -2.86 3.07
C LEU A 33 0.89 -4.39 3.02
N ILE A 34 -0.09 -5.03 3.64
CA ILE A 34 -0.27 -6.48 3.65
C ILE A 34 -1.62 -6.79 3.00
N VAL A 35 -1.63 -7.73 2.06
CA VAL A 35 -2.81 -8.01 1.22
C VAL A 35 -3.10 -9.50 1.25
N TYR A 36 -4.31 -9.85 1.65
CA TYR A 36 -4.84 -11.21 1.64
C TYR A 36 -5.91 -11.34 0.57
N LYS A 37 -6.09 -12.57 0.05
CA LYS A 37 -7.33 -12.91 -0.64
C LYS A 37 -8.45 -12.97 0.39
N ALA A 38 -9.61 -12.40 0.07
CA ALA A 38 -10.79 -12.43 0.93
C ALA A 38 -11.35 -13.85 1.09
N GLU A 39 -11.12 -14.74 0.12
CA GLU A 39 -11.57 -16.12 0.18
C GLU A 39 -10.98 -16.85 1.38
N GLY A 40 -11.85 -17.31 2.29
CA GLY A 40 -11.45 -18.03 3.49
C GLY A 40 -10.94 -17.14 4.63
N VAL A 41 -10.97 -15.81 4.47
CA VAL A 41 -10.58 -14.86 5.52
C VAL A 41 -11.82 -14.08 5.98
N ASN A 42 -12.20 -14.27 7.24
CA ASN A 42 -13.26 -13.48 7.86
C ASN A 42 -12.74 -12.07 8.16
N PHE A 43 -13.44 -11.06 7.64
CA PHE A 43 -13.05 -9.67 7.83
C PHE A 43 -13.19 -9.19 9.28
N ASP A 44 -14.22 -9.61 10.01
CA ASP A 44 -14.42 -9.20 11.41
C ASP A 44 -13.26 -9.66 12.30
N ASP A 45 -12.74 -10.87 12.04
CA ASP A 45 -11.57 -11.41 12.74
C ASP A 45 -10.30 -10.61 12.38
N LEU A 46 -10.12 -10.32 11.09
CA LEU A 46 -9.00 -9.54 10.57
C LEU A 46 -8.99 -8.11 11.15
N PHE A 47 -10.15 -7.48 11.19
CA PHE A 47 -10.36 -6.14 11.74
C PHE A 47 -10.06 -6.12 13.24
N SER A 48 -10.55 -7.12 13.98
CA SER A 48 -10.30 -7.26 15.41
C SER A 48 -8.81 -7.41 15.72
N HIS A 49 -8.11 -8.29 14.99
CA HIS A 49 -6.65 -8.44 15.13
C HIS A 49 -5.90 -7.16 14.73
N GLY A 50 -6.38 -6.46 13.70
CA GLY A 50 -5.85 -5.16 13.30
C GLY A 50 -5.86 -4.14 14.44
N ILE A 51 -6.96 -4.07 15.20
CA ILE A 51 -7.07 -3.21 16.38
C ILE A 51 -6.03 -3.61 17.44
N GLU A 52 -5.91 -4.90 17.75
CA GLU A 52 -4.96 -5.39 18.76
C GLU A 52 -3.50 -5.10 18.38
N LEU A 53 -3.19 -5.12 17.09
CA LEU A 53 -1.87 -4.84 16.55
C LEU A 53 -1.60 -3.35 16.33
N GLU A 54 -2.59 -2.49 16.56
CA GLU A 54 -2.55 -1.04 16.34
C GLU A 54 -2.21 -0.68 14.88
N VAL A 55 -2.80 -1.41 13.92
CA VAL A 55 -2.62 -1.11 12.49
C VAL A 55 -3.32 0.20 12.11
N LEU A 56 -2.83 0.86 11.07
CA LEU A 56 -3.36 2.14 10.61
C LEU A 56 -4.73 2.00 9.94
N ASN A 57 -4.95 0.89 9.22
CA ASN A 57 -6.18 0.67 8.48
C ASN A 57 -6.40 -0.81 8.13
N VAL A 58 -7.65 -1.22 8.02
CA VAL A 58 -8.08 -2.53 7.50
C VAL A 58 -9.28 -2.31 6.58
N GLU A 59 -9.17 -2.73 5.32
CA GLU A 59 -10.18 -2.47 4.28
C GLU A 59 -10.55 -3.75 3.52
N GLU A 60 -11.82 -3.86 3.15
CA GLU A 60 -12.32 -4.83 2.18
C GLU A 60 -12.31 -4.21 0.77
N ASN A 61 -11.73 -4.92 -0.18
CA ASN A 61 -11.87 -4.62 -1.60
C ASN A 61 -12.68 -5.73 -2.27
N ASP A 62 -14.00 -5.63 -2.16
CA ASP A 62 -14.97 -6.59 -2.71
C ASP A 62 -14.80 -6.83 -4.23
N LYS A 63 -14.40 -5.79 -4.96
CA LYS A 63 -14.25 -5.87 -6.42
C LYS A 63 -13.08 -6.75 -6.82
N GLU A 64 -12.01 -6.72 -6.03
CA GLU A 64 -10.80 -7.50 -6.28
C GLU A 64 -10.74 -8.78 -5.43
N GLY A 65 -11.68 -8.96 -4.49
CA GLY A 65 -11.70 -10.08 -3.55
C GLY A 65 -10.49 -10.09 -2.65
N LEU A 66 -10.08 -8.92 -2.15
CA LEU A 66 -8.89 -8.72 -1.33
C LEU A 66 -9.24 -8.03 -0.01
N HIS A 67 -8.52 -8.41 1.04
CA HIS A 67 -8.47 -7.66 2.29
C HIS A 67 -7.11 -6.99 2.43
N VAL A 68 -7.10 -5.71 2.79
CA VAL A 68 -5.91 -4.88 2.81
C VAL A 68 -5.67 -4.33 4.21
N ILE A 69 -4.48 -4.56 4.74
CA ILE A 69 -4.03 -4.04 6.04
C ILE A 69 -2.92 -3.03 5.79
N THR A 70 -3.09 -1.83 6.33
CA THR A 70 -2.07 -0.78 6.32
C THR A 70 -1.52 -0.59 7.72
N CYS A 71 -0.20 -0.54 7.89
CA CYS A 71 0.45 -0.35 9.18
C CYS A 71 1.65 0.61 9.07
N GLU A 72 2.18 1.06 10.20
CA GLU A 72 3.45 1.78 10.18
C GLU A 72 4.57 0.88 9.65
N ILE A 73 5.50 1.45 8.88
CA ILE A 73 6.60 0.69 8.27
C ILE A 73 7.46 -0.05 9.30
N LYS A 74 7.62 0.51 10.50
CA LYS A 74 8.39 -0.10 11.60
C LYS A 74 7.73 -1.38 12.14
N ASP A 75 6.40 -1.47 12.01
CA ASP A 75 5.60 -2.57 12.55
C ASP A 75 5.30 -3.64 11.49
N PHE A 76 5.68 -3.42 10.22
CA PHE A 76 5.40 -4.33 9.11
C PHE A 76 5.76 -5.79 9.42
N GLY A 77 6.95 -6.04 9.99
CA GLY A 77 7.36 -7.41 10.35
C GLY A 77 6.47 -8.01 11.43
N LYS A 78 6.17 -7.24 12.49
CA LYS A 78 5.29 -7.65 13.59
C LYS A 78 3.89 -7.99 13.08
N VAL A 79 3.30 -7.13 12.24
CA VAL A 79 1.95 -7.32 11.70
C VAL A 79 1.92 -8.53 10.76
N ARG A 80 2.90 -8.65 9.85
CA ARG A 80 2.99 -9.79 8.93
C ARG A 80 3.08 -11.13 9.66
N ASP A 81 3.89 -11.19 10.73
CA ASP A 81 4.14 -12.44 11.44
C ASP A 81 3.00 -12.83 12.41
N ALA A 82 2.05 -11.93 12.66
CA ALA A 82 0.90 -12.15 13.52
C ALA A 82 -0.32 -12.75 12.80
N PHE A 83 -0.32 -12.76 11.46
CA PHE A 83 -1.38 -13.29 10.60
C PHE A 83 -0.89 -14.48 9.78
#